data_AF-A0A9X0CHE6-F1
#
_entry.id   AF-A0A9X0CHE6-F1
#
_cell.length_a   1.000
_cell.length_b   1.000
_cell.length_c   1.000
_cell.angle_alpha   90.00
_cell.angle_beta   90.00
_cell.angle_gamma   90.00
#
_symmetry.space_group_name_H-M   'P 1'
#
loop_
_entity.id
_entity.type
_entity.pdbx_description
1 polymer ?
#
loop_
_entity_poly.entity_id
_entity_poly.type
_entity_poly.pdbx_seq_one_letter_code
_entity_poly.pdbx_strand_id
1 'polypeptide(L)'
;MYITGPVQGIPLPKHWAPMPRSDLTIHEVQLLPGSSEYQDVLQKLQATVGAIHIQKIERIQNPHLYQSYMVRKQKMDKDIGGNSERQLFHGTDAKNVKHINTQGFNRSFCGAH
;
A
#
# COMPACT_ATOMS: atom_id res chain seq x y z
N MET A 1 -30.09 21.66 11.26
CA MET A 1 -30.01 21.14 9.88
C MET A 1 -29.21 19.84 9.97
N TYR A 2 -29.88 18.68 9.96
CA TYR A 2 -29.21 17.39 10.17
C TYR A 2 -28.82 16.80 8.82
N ILE A 3 -27.52 16.60 8.59
CA ILE A 3 -27.04 15.79 7.46
C ILE A 3 -26.68 14.42 8.03
N THR A 4 -27.66 13.53 8.13
CA THR A 4 -27.42 12.09 8.32
C THR A 4 -27.39 11.44 6.93
N GLY A 5 -26.33 11.71 6.18
CA GLY A 5 -25.93 10.80 5.10
C GLY A 5 -25.23 9.58 5.72
N PRO A 6 -25.38 8.37 5.17
CA PRO A 6 -24.56 7.25 5.63
C PRO A 6 -23.10 7.64 5.45
N VAL A 7 -22.31 7.58 6.53
CA VAL A 7 -20.86 7.69 6.44
C VAL A 7 -20.39 6.42 5.76
N GLN A 8 -20.39 6.42 4.42
CA GLN A 8 -19.94 5.28 3.65
C GLN A 8 -18.42 5.20 3.86
N GLY A 9 -17.99 4.24 4.68
CA GLY A 9 -16.56 4.03 4.95
C GLY A 9 -15.80 3.78 3.65
N ILE A 10 -14.51 4.12 3.64
CA ILE A 10 -13.64 3.86 2.48
C ILE A 10 -13.68 2.35 2.17
N PRO A 11 -14.19 1.94 0.99
CA PRO A 11 -14.27 0.54 0.63
C PRO A 11 -12.86 -0.01 0.35
N LEU A 12 -12.62 -1.27 0.69
CA LEU A 12 -11.38 -1.95 0.35
C LEU A 12 -11.33 -2.28 -1.15
N PRO A 13 -10.14 -2.41 -1.75
CA PRO A 13 -10.01 -2.78 -3.16
C PRO A 13 -10.63 -4.16 -3.43
N LYS A 14 -11.44 -4.26 -4.49
CA LYS A 14 -12.16 -5.50 -4.84
C LYS A 14 -11.24 -6.68 -5.19
N HIS A 15 -10.02 -6.40 -5.64
CA HIS A 15 -9.04 -7.42 -6.01
C HIS A 15 -8.22 -7.94 -4.81
N TRP A 16 -8.46 -7.42 -3.60
CA TRP A 16 -7.81 -7.95 -2.41
C TRP A 16 -8.36 -9.32 -2.06
N ALA A 17 -7.46 -10.22 -1.66
CA ALA A 17 -7.83 -11.51 -1.10
C ALA A 17 -8.55 -11.30 0.24
N PRO A 18 -9.47 -12.19 0.63
CA PRO A 18 -10.03 -12.18 1.98
C PRO A 18 -8.92 -12.18 3.04
N MET A 19 -9.15 -11.49 4.15
CA MET A 19 -8.25 -11.59 5.30
C MET A 19 -8.35 -13.01 5.87
N PRO A 20 -7.22 -13.70 6.11
CA PRO A 20 -7.25 -15.10 6.52
C PRO A 20 -7.80 -15.29 7.93
N ARG A 21 -7.65 -14.28 8.80
CA ARG A 21 -8.22 -14.25 10.16
C ARG A 21 -8.62 -12.81 10.52
N SER A 22 -9.62 -12.66 11.39
CA SER A 22 -10.11 -11.37 11.85
C SER A 22 -9.16 -10.64 12.80
N ASP A 23 -8.25 -11.36 13.47
CA ASP A 23 -7.25 -10.81 14.39
C ASP A 23 -5.96 -10.33 13.69
N LEU A 24 -5.79 -10.66 12.41
CA LEU A 24 -4.60 -10.28 11.65
C LEU A 24 -4.74 -8.87 11.08
N THR A 25 -3.76 -8.02 11.41
CA THR A 25 -3.67 -6.65 10.87
C THR A 25 -3.29 -6.62 9.38
N ILE A 26 -2.54 -7.62 8.92
CA ILE A 26 -1.99 -7.68 7.56
C ILE A 26 -2.21 -9.05 6.91
N HIS A 27 -2.34 -9.05 5.58
CA HIS A 27 -2.22 -10.24 4.75
C HIS A 27 -1.21 -9.94 3.63
N GLU A 28 -0.11 -10.69 3.62
CA GLU A 28 0.91 -10.63 2.58
C GLU A 28 0.53 -11.66 1.50
N VAL A 29 0.16 -11.18 0.31
CA VAL A 29 -0.28 -12.04 -0.79
C VAL A 29 0.83 -12.11 -1.82
N GLN A 30 1.51 -13.26 -1.91
CA GLN A 30 2.51 -13.47 -2.95
C GLN A 30 1.84 -13.46 -4.34
N LEU A 31 2.31 -12.56 -5.21
CA LEU A 31 1.82 -12.45 -6.57
C LEU A 31 2.46 -13.52 -7.45
N LEU A 32 1.65 -14.10 -8.34
CA LEU A 32 2.14 -15.05 -9.33
C LEU A 32 2.94 -14.30 -10.41
N PRO A 33 4.11 -14.82 -10.84
CA PRO A 33 4.91 -14.17 -11.88
C PRO A 33 4.14 -13.88 -13.18
N GLY A 34 3.17 -14.73 -13.55
CA GLY A 34 2.34 -14.53 -14.75
C GLY A 34 1.17 -13.55 -14.58
N SER A 35 0.95 -13.00 -13.38
CA SER A 35 -0.17 -12.06 -13.14
C SER A 35 0.13 -10.67 -13.70
N SER A 36 -0.91 -9.95 -14.11
CA SER A 36 -0.78 -8.57 -14.60
C SER A 36 -0.17 -7.63 -13.56
N GLU A 37 -0.55 -7.78 -12.29
CA GLU A 37 -0.01 -6.98 -11.19
C GLU A 37 1.48 -7.22 -10.97
N TYR A 38 1.94 -8.48 -11.01
CA TYR A 38 3.36 -8.80 -10.91
C TYR A 38 4.16 -8.14 -12.05
N GLN A 39 3.67 -8.26 -13.28
CA GLN A 39 4.34 -7.72 -14.47
C GLN A 39 4.39 -6.19 -14.44
N ASP A 40 3.32 -5.52 -14.01
CA ASP A 40 3.27 -4.05 -13.87
C ASP A 40 4.31 -3.56 -12.84
N VAL A 41 4.37 -4.19 -11.66
CA VAL A 41 5.36 -3.83 -10.63
C VAL A 41 6.78 -4.09 -11.12
N LEU A 42 7.02 -5.25 -11.76
CA LEU A 42 8.33 -5.60 -12.32
C LEU A 42 8.79 -4.56 -13.35
N GLN A 43 7.92 -4.18 -14.29
CA GLN A 43 8.25 -3.20 -15.33
C GLN A 43 8.60 -1.83 -14.75
N LYS A 44 7.80 -1.33 -13.79
CA LYS A 44 8.06 -0.05 -13.11
C LYS A 44 9.41 -0.06 -12.39
N LEU A 45 9.76 -1.18 -11.75
CA LEU A 45 11.05 -1.30 -11.06
C LEU A 45 12.19 -1.32 -12.07
N GLN A 46 12.13 -2.20 -13.06
CA GLN A 46 13.16 -2.35 -14.09
C GLN A 46 13.40 -1.07 -14.91
N ALA A 47 12.36 -0.27 -15.12
CA ALA A 47 12.49 1.04 -15.77
C ALA A 47 13.39 2.02 -15.00
N THR A 48 13.60 1.81 -13.70
CA THR A 48 14.41 2.70 -12.84
C THR A 48 15.76 2.11 -12.44
N VAL A 49 15.84 0.79 -12.21
CA VAL A 49 17.07 0.13 -11.71
C VAL A 49 17.73 -0.79 -12.73
N GLY A 50 17.13 -0.98 -13.91
CA GLY A 50 17.60 -1.93 -14.92
C GLY A 50 17.23 -3.38 -14.61
N ALA A 51 17.96 -4.32 -15.21
CA ALA A 51 17.70 -5.75 -15.04
C ALA A 51 18.01 -6.19 -13.60
N ILE A 52 17.03 -6.81 -12.95
CA ILE A 52 17.13 -7.34 -11.59
C ILE A 52 16.46 -8.72 -11.51
N HIS A 53 17.04 -9.59 -10.68
CA HIS A 53 16.44 -10.87 -10.35
C HIS A 53 15.49 -10.71 -9.15
N ILE A 54 14.20 -10.90 -9.39
CA ILE A 54 13.15 -10.81 -8.36
C ILE A 54 12.91 -12.20 -7.76
N GLN A 55 13.11 -12.32 -6.45
CA GLN A 55 12.80 -13.57 -5.72
C GLN A 55 11.29 -13.75 -5.53
N LYS A 56 10.58 -12.67 -5.14
CA LYS A 56 9.12 -12.64 -5.00
C LYS A 56 8.61 -11.20 -5.00
N ILE A 57 7.32 -11.04 -5.28
CA ILE A 57 6.57 -9.79 -5.09
C ILE A 57 5.36 -10.13 -4.22
N GLU A 58 5.15 -9.37 -3.15
CA GLU A 58 4.04 -9.56 -2.23
C GLU A 58 3.19 -8.29 -2.16
N ARG A 59 1.89 -8.43 -2.40
CA ARG A 59 0.93 -7.36 -2.14
C ARG A 59 0.62 -7.33 -0.65
N ILE A 60 0.82 -6.17 -0.02
CA ILE A 60 0.50 -5.96 1.38
C ILE A 60 -0.96 -5.48 1.51
N GLN A 61 -1.79 -6.25 2.20
CA GLN A 61 -3.18 -5.88 2.48
C GLN A 61 -3.31 -5.51 3.96
N ASN A 62 -3.27 -4.21 4.25
CA ASN A 62 -3.54 -3.66 5.58
C ASN A 62 -4.77 -2.72 5.47
N PRO A 63 -5.98 -3.18 5.85
CA PRO A 63 -7.20 -2.39 5.73
C PRO A 63 -7.13 -1.02 6.43
N HIS A 64 -6.55 -0.97 7.63
CA HIS A 64 -6.49 0.25 8.44
C HIS A 64 -5.58 1.31 7.81
N LEU A 65 -4.38 0.90 7.35
CA LEU A 65 -3.46 1.82 6.68
C LEU A 65 -4.02 2.28 5.34
N TYR A 66 -4.66 1.39 4.57
CA TYR A 66 -5.30 1.75 3.31
C TYR A 66 -6.40 2.79 3.49
N GLN A 67 -7.32 2.59 4.45
CA GLN A 67 -8.39 3.55 4.70
C GLN A 67 -7.86 4.90 5.17
N SER A 68 -6.88 4.90 6.09
CA SER A 68 -6.21 6.12 6.56
C SER A 68 -5.53 6.87 5.42
N TYR A 69 -4.87 6.14 4.52
CA TYR A 69 -4.24 6.69 3.32
C TYR A 69 -5.28 7.34 2.39
N MET A 70 -6.37 6.64 2.09
CA MET A 70 -7.41 7.13 1.18
C MET A 70 -8.13 8.37 1.70
N VAL A 71 -8.40 8.47 3.01
CA VAL A 71 -8.96 9.68 3.62
C VAL A 71 -8.02 10.87 3.41
N ARG A 72 -6.71 10.68 3.63
CA ARG A 72 -5.73 11.74 3.43
C ARG A 72 -5.58 12.12 1.96
N LYS A 73 -5.58 11.13 1.06
CA LYS A 73 -5.56 11.35 -0.40
C LYS A 73 -6.76 12.19 -0.86
N GLN A 74 -7.98 11.82 -0.46
CA GLN A 74 -9.19 12.57 -0.82
C GLN A 74 -9.13 14.03 -0.38
N LYS A 75 -8.61 14.30 0.82
CA LYS A 75 -8.40 15.67 1.28
C LYS A 75 -7.39 16.40 0.40
N MET A 76 -6.22 15.82 0.15
CA MET A 76 -5.18 16.47 -0.67
C MET A 76 -5.65 16.70 -2.10
N ASP A 77 -6.32 15.73 -2.71
CA ASP A 77 -6.85 15.85 -4.07
C ASP A 77 -7.84 17.01 -4.19
N LYS A 78 -8.70 17.19 -3.17
CA LYS A 78 -9.61 18.35 -3.08
C LYS A 78 -8.85 19.66 -2.94
N ASP A 79 -7.83 19.69 -2.09
CA ASP A 79 -7.04 20.90 -1.81
C ASP A 79 -6.23 21.36 -3.03
N ILE A 80 -5.73 20.43 -3.85
CA ILE A 80 -4.92 20.74 -5.06
C ILE A 80 -5.73 20.73 -6.38
N GLY A 81 -7.00 20.31 -6.34
CA GLY A 81 -7.86 20.22 -7.52
C GLY A 81 -7.46 19.12 -8.52
N GLY A 82 -6.82 18.03 -8.07
CA GLY A 82 -6.29 16.99 -8.96
C GLY A 82 -5.76 15.76 -8.23
N ASN A 83 -5.16 14.82 -8.96
CA ASN A 83 -4.59 13.61 -8.35
C ASN A 83 -3.24 13.89 -7.69
N SER A 84 -3.16 13.72 -6.37
CA SER A 84 -1.96 13.93 -5.56
C SER A 84 -1.04 12.71 -5.46
N GLU A 85 -1.46 11.54 -5.95
CA GLU A 85 -0.74 10.29 -5.76
C GLU A 85 0.35 10.05 -6.81
N ARG A 86 1.49 9.54 -6.34
CA ARG A 86 2.58 9.00 -7.15
C ARG A 86 3.01 7.66 -6.58
N GLN A 87 3.40 6.74 -7.46
CA GLN A 87 4.02 5.47 -7.08
C GLN A 87 5.54 5.63 -7.07
N LEU A 88 6.18 5.33 -5.93
CA LEU A 88 7.60 5.49 -5.69
C LEU A 88 8.16 4.23 -5.00
N PHE A 89 9.48 4.04 -5.09
CA PHE A 89 10.18 2.94 -4.42
C PHE A 89 10.81 3.38 -3.10
N HIS A 90 10.81 2.50 -2.10
CA HIS A 90 11.45 2.70 -0.80
C HIS A 90 12.26 1.45 -0.43
N GLY A 91 13.58 1.59 -0.33
CA GLY A 91 14.46 0.54 0.18
C GLY A 91 14.56 0.60 1.71
N THR A 92 14.63 -0.55 2.37
CA THR A 92 14.75 -0.64 3.84
C THR A 92 15.45 -1.94 4.24
N ASP A 93 15.96 -2.00 5.47
CA ASP A 93 16.50 -3.24 6.04
C ASP A 93 15.40 -4.25 6.37
N ALA A 94 15.73 -5.54 6.26
CA ALA A 94 14.81 -6.65 6.55
C ALA A 94 14.16 -6.55 7.94
N LYS A 95 14.88 -6.04 8.94
CA LYS A 95 14.37 -5.87 10.33
C LYS A 95 13.17 -4.92 10.42
N ASN A 96 13.01 -4.00 9.45
CA ASN A 96 11.93 -3.01 9.45
C ASN A 96 10.66 -3.47 8.74
N VAL A 97 10.75 -4.49 7.87
CA VAL A 97 9.65 -4.87 6.96
C VAL A 97 8.36 -5.16 7.73
N LYS A 98 8.44 -5.96 8.80
CA LYS A 98 7.28 -6.28 9.65
C LYS A 98 6.64 -5.04 10.27
N HIS A 99 7.47 -4.09 10.72
CA HIS A 99 6.97 -2.85 11.32
C HIS A 99 6.27 -1.98 10.27
N ILE A 100 6.89 -1.80 9.09
CA ILE A 100 6.30 -1.02 7.99
C ILE A 100 4.98 -1.64 7.52
N ASN A 101 4.93 -2.96 7.34
CA ASN A 101 3.71 -3.64 6.89
C ASN A 101 2.55 -3.44 7.88
N THR A 102 2.84 -3.47 9.19
CA THR A 102 1.81 -3.39 10.24
C THR A 102 1.44 -1.96 10.64
N GLN A 103 2.42 -1.05 10.75
CA GLN A 103 2.26 0.30 11.31
C GLN A 103 2.43 1.42 10.27
N GLY A 104 2.88 1.10 9.06
CA GLY A 104 3.20 2.09 8.03
C GLY A 104 4.54 2.78 8.26
N PHE A 105 4.78 3.85 7.52
CA PHE A 105 6.01 4.63 7.63
C PHE A 105 5.97 5.59 8.81
N ASN A 106 7.04 5.62 9.62
CA ASN A 106 7.18 6.54 10.73
C ASN A 106 8.50 7.34 10.60
N ARG A 107 8.35 8.66 10.43
CA ARG A 107 9.47 9.59 10.25
C ARG A 107 10.46 9.63 11.41
N SER A 108 10.02 9.23 12.61
CA SER A 108 10.86 9.22 13.81
C SER A 108 11.95 8.14 13.77
N PHE A 109 11.85 7.20 12.82
CA PHE A 109 12.85 6.16 12.57
C PHE A 109 13.64 6.37 11.27
N CYS A 110 13.46 7.51 10.59
CA CYS A 110 14.28 7.86 9.43
C CYS A 110 15.73 8.12 9.88
N GLY A 111 16.69 7.38 9.31
CA GLY A 111 18.12 7.50 9.64
C GLY A 111 18.57 6.72 10.87
N ALA A 112 17.69 5.93 11.49
CA ALA A 112 18.04 5.03 12.60
C ALA A 112 18.65 3.70 12.09
N HIS A 113 19.66 3.78 11.22
CA HIS A 113 20.43 2.64 10.71
C HIS A 113 21.89 3.05 10.55
#